data_AF-A0A9P0B8V6-F1
#
_entry.id   AF-A0A9P0B8V6-F1
#
_cell.length_a   1.000
_cell.length_b   1.000
_cell.length_c   1.000
_cell.angle_alpha   90.00
_cell.angle_beta   90.00
_cell.angle_gamma   90.00
#
_symmetry.space_group_name_H-M   'P 1'
#
loop_
_entity.id
_entity.type
_entity.pdbx_description
1 polymer ?
#
loop_
_entity_poly.entity_id
_entity_poly.type
_entity_poly.pdbx_seq_one_letter_code
_entity_poly.pdbx_strand_id
1 'polypeptide(L)'
;MQTKKWKVCVTVTRDTIHYLSPASTASKSINEGDFFDYHDFIPPEIFLPIGTYPSSSSTSISCVEPTLQRTICIIKPEAMEYKDVVLRAVTEEGLHIISKRLVHLTPEQVSEIYAQQYGSYMFPHIILSCSIGPLMVLVLAGLNAIERWKQMVGPYRVLREEWFFPYSVRTRFGIEDDKTDVLHASENLVASNNENRYFFPRSILEPILCDEEKVIDYLSLHVNETLLKGLTEIVKVKPIDPVMHLAEWLLMNNPYQPHFPGLIPLAPT
;
A
#
# COMPACT_ATOMS: atom_id res chain seq x y z
N MET A 1 13.45 -32.02 26.03
CA MET A 1 13.14 -31.53 24.68
C MET A 1 11.64 -31.22 24.61
N GLN A 2 11.26 -29.95 24.74
CA GLN A 2 9.88 -29.50 24.56
C GLN A 2 9.89 -28.46 23.44
N THR A 3 9.44 -28.84 22.25
CA THR A 3 9.24 -27.93 21.12
C THR A 3 7.93 -27.19 21.34
N LYS A 4 8.02 -25.89 21.66
CA LYS A 4 6.86 -25.01 21.73
C LYS A 4 6.24 -24.89 20.33
N LYS A 5 5.02 -25.39 20.19
CA LYS A 5 4.14 -25.15 19.02
C LYS A 5 3.61 -23.73 19.13
N TRP A 6 3.92 -22.89 18.15
CA TRP A 6 3.33 -21.57 18.00
C TRP A 6 1.91 -21.72 17.42
N LYS A 7 0.91 -21.27 18.17
CA LYS A 7 -0.47 -21.13 17.68
C LYS A 7 -0.55 -19.79 16.94
N VAL A 8 -0.66 -19.85 15.62
CA VAL A 8 -1.04 -18.69 14.80
C VAL A 8 -2.54 -18.46 15.05
N CYS A 9 -2.88 -17.34 15.67
CA CYS A 9 -4.27 -16.91 15.80
C CYS A 9 -4.68 -16.24 14.48
N VAL A 10 -5.34 -16.99 13.60
CA VAL A 10 -5.94 -16.42 12.38
C VAL A 10 -7.25 -15.77 12.79
N THR A 11 -7.25 -14.45 12.97
CA THR A 11 -8.49 -13.68 13.00
C THR A 11 -9.06 -13.66 11.57
N VAL A 12 -10.03 -14.55 11.31
CA VAL A 12 -10.82 -14.52 10.09
C VAL A 12 -11.75 -13.31 10.16
N THR A 13 -11.27 -12.15 9.71
CA THR A 13 -12.18 -11.08 9.31
C THR A 13 -12.96 -11.58 8.10
N ARG A 14 -14.30 -11.53 8.16
CA ARG A 14 -15.11 -11.73 6.95
C ARG A 14 -14.68 -10.64 5.96
N ASP A 15 -14.26 -11.02 4.77
CA ASP A 15 -13.86 -10.07 3.72
C ASP A 15 -15.10 -9.26 3.31
N THR A 16 -15.37 -8.13 3.98
CA THR A 16 -16.45 -7.21 3.62
C THR A 16 -16.07 -6.48 2.32
N ILE A 17 -17.00 -6.42 1.36
CA ILE A 17 -16.81 -5.64 0.14
C ILE A 17 -16.94 -4.15 0.50
N HIS A 18 -15.91 -3.38 0.23
CA HIS A 18 -15.90 -1.94 0.42
C HIS A 18 -16.23 -1.22 -0.90
N TYR A 19 -17.19 -0.31 -0.86
CA TYR A 19 -17.48 0.59 -1.98
C TYR A 19 -16.67 1.87 -1.81
N LEU A 20 -15.94 2.26 -2.85
CA LEU A 20 -15.30 3.58 -2.87
C LEU A 20 -16.40 4.62 -3.11
N SER A 21 -16.54 5.59 -2.19
CA SER A 21 -17.54 6.65 -2.33
C SER A 21 -17.27 7.48 -3.59
N PRO A 22 -18.28 7.86 -4.39
CA PRO A 22 -18.11 8.69 -5.60
C PRO A 22 -17.43 10.04 -5.37
N ALA A 23 -17.34 10.48 -4.11
CA ALA A 23 -16.66 11.69 -3.71
C ALA A 23 -15.36 11.36 -2.99
N SER A 24 -14.27 11.14 -3.74
CA SER A 24 -12.92 11.32 -3.18
C SER A 24 -12.56 12.82 -3.09
N THR A 25 -13.44 13.59 -2.47
CA THR A 25 -13.15 14.89 -1.87
C THR A 25 -13.91 14.90 -0.54
N ALA A 26 -13.19 14.59 0.54
CA ALA A 26 -13.60 14.74 1.94
C ALA A 26 -15.10 14.58 2.27
N SER A 27 -15.51 13.38 2.69
CA SER A 27 -16.70 13.27 3.56
C SER A 27 -16.56 12.13 4.57
N LYS A 28 -16.84 12.46 5.83
CA LYS A 28 -16.90 11.55 6.97
C LYS A 28 -18.04 10.54 6.75
N SER A 29 -17.72 9.25 6.73
CA SER A 29 -18.63 8.23 7.25
C SER A 29 -18.05 7.73 8.57
N ILE A 30 -18.81 7.97 9.63
CA ILE A 30 -18.65 7.35 10.94
C ILE A 30 -19.37 6.00 10.84
N ASN A 31 -18.72 4.97 11.40
CA ASN A 31 -19.07 3.54 11.46
C ASN A 31 -18.22 2.69 10.52
N GLU A 32 -17.09 2.20 11.05
CA GLU A 32 -16.73 0.78 11.03
C GLU A 32 -15.45 0.54 11.86
N GLY A 33 -15.61 -0.07 13.03
CA GLY A 33 -14.65 -0.95 13.70
C GLY A 33 -13.23 -0.46 13.94
N ASP A 34 -13.05 0.49 14.86
CA ASP A 34 -11.76 0.73 15.51
C ASP A 34 -11.43 -0.44 16.44
N PHE A 35 -10.42 -1.23 16.08
CA PHE A 35 -9.65 -2.04 17.03
C PHE A 35 -8.22 -2.19 16.48
N PHE A 36 -7.39 -1.17 16.67
CA PHE A 36 -5.93 -1.29 16.54
C PHE A 36 -5.39 -1.76 17.89
N ASP A 37 -5.09 -3.05 18.01
CA ASP A 37 -4.31 -3.58 19.11
C ASP A 37 -2.83 -3.30 18.81
N TYR A 38 -2.24 -2.34 19.52
CA TYR A 38 -0.88 -1.81 19.28
C TYR A 38 0.20 -2.65 19.98
N HIS A 39 -0.01 -3.95 20.09
CA HIS A 39 0.96 -4.88 20.65
C HIS A 39 1.41 -5.84 19.53
N ASP A 40 2.68 -5.72 19.15
CA ASP A 40 3.49 -6.63 18.32
C ASP A 40 4.16 -6.00 17.08
N PHE A 41 4.49 -4.70 17.11
CA PHE A 41 5.58 -4.21 16.26
C PHE A 41 6.93 -4.65 16.84
N ILE A 42 7.46 -5.74 16.31
CA ILE A 42 8.84 -6.18 16.55
C ILE A 42 9.68 -5.62 15.38
N PRO A 43 10.59 -4.66 15.61
CA PRO A 43 11.47 -4.19 14.56
C PRO A 43 12.37 -5.34 14.07
N PRO A 44 12.65 -5.45 12.76
CA PRO A 44 13.59 -6.45 12.27
C PRO A 44 14.98 -6.14 12.83
N GLU A 45 15.65 -7.16 13.37
CA GLU A 45 17.04 -7.03 13.84
C GLU A 45 17.92 -6.50 12.69
N ILE A 46 18.61 -5.41 12.98
CA ILE A 46 19.58 -4.78 12.10
C ILE A 46 20.70 -5.80 11.85
N PHE A 47 20.68 -6.41 10.67
CA PHE A 47 21.77 -7.24 10.19
C PHE A 47 22.98 -6.33 9.95
N LEU A 48 23.94 -6.31 10.87
CA LEU A 48 25.27 -5.76 10.62
C LEU A 48 26.05 -6.77 9.75
N PRO A 49 26.45 -6.44 8.51
CA PRO A 49 27.37 -7.30 7.78
C PRO A 49 28.76 -7.14 8.37
N ILE A 50 29.24 -8.19 9.04
CA ILE A 50 30.65 -8.38 9.37
C ILE A 50 31.43 -8.41 8.05
N GLY A 51 32.41 -7.51 7.94
CA GLY A 51 33.15 -7.28 6.70
C GLY A 51 34.06 -8.43 6.27
N THR A 52 34.37 -8.43 4.97
CA THR A 52 35.74 -8.43 4.42
C THR A 52 35.64 -8.29 2.90
N TYR A 53 36.17 -7.20 2.33
CA TYR A 53 36.27 -7.01 0.88
C TYR A 53 37.55 -7.66 0.35
N PRO A 54 37.50 -8.46 -0.73
CA PRO A 54 38.59 -8.53 -1.68
C PRO A 54 38.32 -7.60 -2.87
N SER A 55 39.41 -7.01 -3.32
CA SER A 55 39.56 -5.96 -4.32
C SER A 55 39.09 -6.32 -5.73
N SER A 56 38.39 -5.34 -6.34
CA SER A 56 38.42 -4.93 -7.75
C SER A 56 38.38 -5.99 -8.85
N SER A 57 37.23 -6.07 -9.52
CA SER A 57 37.16 -6.28 -10.97
C SER A 57 36.03 -5.45 -11.55
N SER A 58 36.39 -4.49 -12.39
CA SER A 58 35.52 -3.54 -13.07
C SER A 58 34.52 -4.28 -13.97
N THR A 59 33.24 -4.18 -13.65
CA THR A 59 32.17 -4.30 -14.63
C THR A 59 31.11 -3.29 -14.21
N SER A 60 30.87 -2.28 -15.04
CA SER A 60 29.87 -1.24 -14.80
C SER A 60 28.47 -1.84 -14.95
N ILE A 61 28.05 -2.59 -13.94
CA ILE A 61 26.64 -2.81 -13.64
C ILE A 61 26.33 -1.69 -12.65
N SER A 62 25.43 -0.78 -13.02
CA SER A 62 24.91 0.20 -12.07
C SER A 62 24.11 -0.58 -11.03
N CYS A 63 24.78 -1.01 -9.96
CA CYS A 63 24.14 -1.59 -8.79
C CYS A 63 23.36 -0.47 -8.12
N VAL A 64 22.09 -0.32 -8.49
CA VAL A 64 21.17 0.53 -7.74
C VAL A 64 21.01 -0.15 -6.38
N GLU A 65 21.45 0.51 -5.32
CA GLU A 65 21.28 0.02 -3.96
C GLU A 65 19.82 -0.36 -3.71
N PRO A 66 19.54 -1.52 -3.08
CA PRO A 66 18.17 -1.97 -2.86
C PRO A 66 17.44 -0.98 -1.96
N THR A 67 16.33 -0.43 -2.46
CA THR A 67 15.54 0.58 -1.74
C THR A 67 14.26 -0.03 -1.17
N LEU A 68 13.91 0.30 0.07
CA LEU A 68 12.64 -0.13 0.66
C LEU A 68 11.49 0.64 0.00
N GLN A 69 10.58 -0.08 -0.64
CA GLN A 69 9.50 0.50 -1.45
C GLN A 69 8.14 -0.10 -1.08
N ARG A 70 7.09 0.61 -1.47
CA ARG A 70 5.71 0.10 -1.47
C ARG A 70 5.17 0.05 -2.90
N THR A 71 4.37 -0.96 -3.19
CA THR A 71 3.69 -1.12 -4.49
C THR A 71 2.25 -1.58 -4.31
N ILE A 72 1.40 -1.30 -5.28
CA ILE A 72 0.03 -1.80 -5.32
C ILE A 72 -0.04 -3.08 -6.13
N CYS A 73 -0.71 -4.07 -5.55
CA CYS A 73 -1.13 -5.29 -6.21
C CYS A 73 -2.65 -5.30 -6.28
N ILE A 74 -3.21 -5.50 -7.49
CA ILE A 74 -4.65 -5.71 -7.66
C ILE A 74 -4.87 -7.10 -8.21
N ILE A 75 -5.64 -7.91 -7.49
CA ILE A 75 -6.14 -9.20 -7.96
C ILE A 75 -7.52 -8.95 -8.56
N LYS A 76 -7.62 -9.01 -9.89
CA LYS A 76 -8.86 -8.72 -10.63
C LYS A 76 -9.90 -9.82 -10.41
N PRO A 77 -11.20 -9.57 -10.71
CA PRO A 77 -12.28 -10.52 -10.43
C PRO A 77 -12.03 -11.93 -10.97
N GLU A 78 -11.36 -12.06 -12.12
CA GLU A 78 -11.06 -13.33 -12.76
C GLU A 78 -10.04 -14.19 -11.97
N ALA A 79 -9.14 -13.56 -11.21
CA ALA A 79 -8.15 -14.26 -10.37
C ALA A 79 -8.57 -14.37 -8.89
N MET A 80 -9.76 -13.87 -8.52
CA MET A 80 -10.19 -13.84 -7.12
C MET A 80 -10.34 -15.22 -6.48
N GLU A 81 -10.68 -16.25 -7.26
CA GLU A 81 -10.73 -17.63 -6.76
C GLU A 81 -9.35 -18.17 -6.36
N TYR A 82 -8.28 -17.58 -6.89
CA TYR A 82 -6.89 -17.95 -6.61
C TYR A 82 -6.16 -16.97 -5.70
N LYS A 83 -6.89 -16.07 -5.02
CA LYS A 83 -6.29 -15.04 -4.15
C LYS A 83 -5.27 -15.63 -3.15
N ASP A 84 -5.58 -16.79 -2.57
CA ASP A 84 -4.70 -17.43 -1.58
C ASP A 84 -3.38 -17.93 -2.18
N VAL A 85 -3.37 -18.27 -3.48
CA VAL A 85 -2.14 -18.62 -4.20
C VAL A 85 -1.27 -17.38 -4.37
N VAL A 86 -1.87 -16.26 -4.76
CA VAL A 86 -1.16 -14.98 -4.91
C VAL A 86 -0.57 -14.52 -3.58
N LEU A 87 -1.36 -14.55 -2.50
CA LEU A 87 -0.91 -14.14 -1.17
C LEU A 87 0.27 -14.98 -0.65
N ARG A 88 0.24 -16.31 -0.90
CA ARG A 88 1.37 -17.19 -0.59
C ARG A 88 2.60 -16.85 -1.40
N ALA A 89 2.47 -16.71 -2.73
CA ALA A 89 3.59 -16.37 -3.60
C ALA A 89 4.25 -15.03 -3.21
N VAL A 90 3.45 -14.02 -2.87
CA VAL A 90 3.95 -12.72 -2.37
C VAL A 90 4.80 -12.90 -1.11
N THR A 91 4.33 -13.73 -0.17
CA THR A 91 5.05 -13.98 1.09
C THR A 91 6.34 -14.78 0.86
N GLU A 92 6.31 -15.76 -0.06
CA GLU A 92 7.47 -16.58 -0.43
C GLU A 92 8.56 -15.78 -1.15
N GLU A 93 8.18 -14.75 -1.93
CA GLU A 93 9.12 -13.80 -2.56
C GLU A 93 9.73 -12.79 -1.56
N GLY A 94 9.31 -12.85 -0.29
CA GLY A 94 9.79 -11.95 0.76
C GLY A 94 9.19 -10.54 0.68
N LEU A 95 8.01 -10.39 0.07
CA LEU A 95 7.22 -9.17 0.11
C LEU A 95 6.22 -9.24 1.28
N HIS A 96 6.03 -8.12 1.97
CA HIS A 96 5.11 -8.02 3.09
C HIS A 96 3.80 -7.34 2.68
N ILE A 97 2.67 -7.94 3.05
CA ILE A 97 1.34 -7.34 2.85
C ILE A 97 1.06 -6.43 4.04
N ILE A 98 1.10 -5.11 3.82
CA ILE A 98 0.89 -4.10 4.86
C ILE A 98 -0.59 -3.76 5.02
N SER A 99 -1.32 -3.74 3.90
CA SER A 99 -2.74 -3.45 3.86
C SER A 99 -3.41 -4.32 2.82
N LYS A 100 -4.67 -4.71 3.08
CA LYS A 100 -5.54 -5.39 2.12
C LYS A 100 -6.93 -4.78 2.14
N ARG A 101 -7.62 -4.77 0.99
CA ARG A 101 -9.02 -4.36 0.88
C ARG A 101 -9.71 -5.11 -0.25
N LEU A 102 -10.93 -5.58 -0.01
CA LEU A 102 -11.82 -6.08 -1.06
C LEU A 102 -12.70 -4.92 -1.53
N VAL A 103 -12.71 -4.60 -2.83
CA VAL A 103 -13.52 -3.51 -3.39
C VAL A 103 -14.28 -3.96 -4.63
N HIS A 104 -15.41 -3.33 -4.90
CA HIS A 104 -16.12 -3.44 -6.18
C HIS A 104 -16.15 -2.07 -6.82
N LEU A 105 -15.44 -1.90 -7.93
CA LEU A 105 -15.25 -0.61 -8.60
C LEU A 105 -16.33 -0.37 -9.66
N THR A 106 -16.75 0.88 -9.81
CA THR A 106 -17.57 1.29 -10.96
C THR A 106 -16.71 1.47 -12.21
N PRO A 107 -17.30 1.41 -13.43
CA PRO A 107 -16.56 1.67 -14.67
C PRO A 107 -15.80 3.00 -14.67
N GLU A 108 -16.38 4.04 -14.06
CA GLU A 108 -15.77 5.36 -13.93
C GLU A 108 -14.53 5.30 -13.03
N GLN A 109 -14.61 4.63 -11.87
CA GLN A 109 -13.47 4.47 -10.97
C GLN A 109 -12.33 3.68 -11.62
N VAL A 110 -12.66 2.62 -12.37
CA VAL A 110 -11.64 1.88 -13.14
C VAL A 110 -10.99 2.79 -14.18
N SER A 111 -11.77 3.62 -14.87
CA SER A 111 -11.24 4.54 -15.88
C SER A 111 -10.26 5.57 -15.30
N GLU A 112 -10.48 6.02 -14.06
CA GLU A 112 -9.57 6.92 -13.36
C GLU A 112 -8.23 6.25 -13.01
N ILE A 113 -8.28 5.03 -12.47
CA ILE A 113 -7.09 4.25 -12.11
C ILE A 113 -6.25 3.95 -13.35
N TYR A 114 -6.90 3.57 -14.46
CA TYR A 114 -6.24 3.16 -15.70
C TYR A 114 -6.13 4.31 -16.72
N ALA A 115 -6.22 5.57 -16.31
CA ALA A 115 -6.23 6.72 -17.22
C ALA A 115 -5.02 6.77 -18.17
N GLN A 116 -3.86 6.25 -17.76
CA GLN A 116 -2.66 6.16 -18.61
C GLN A 116 -2.81 5.20 -19.80
N GLN A 117 -3.74 4.24 -19.71
CA GLN A 117 -4.07 3.30 -20.78
C GLN A 117 -5.14 3.86 -21.73
N TYR A 118 -5.62 5.09 -21.51
CA TYR A 118 -6.62 5.71 -22.37
C TYR A 118 -6.11 5.77 -23.84
N GLY A 119 -6.96 5.33 -24.76
CA GLY A 119 -6.63 5.22 -26.18
C GLY A 119 -5.99 3.88 -26.59
N SER A 120 -5.62 3.01 -25.63
CA SER A 120 -5.24 1.63 -25.91
C SER A 120 -6.46 0.78 -26.26
N TYR A 121 -6.29 -0.19 -27.16
CA TYR A 121 -7.32 -1.18 -27.52
C TYR A 121 -7.76 -2.04 -26.32
N MET A 122 -6.92 -2.15 -25.29
CA MET A 122 -7.20 -2.90 -24.07
C MET A 122 -8.02 -2.12 -23.03
N PHE A 123 -8.09 -0.79 -23.14
CA PHE A 123 -8.72 0.04 -22.12
C PHE A 123 -10.20 -0.30 -21.86
N PRO A 124 -11.06 -0.50 -22.88
CA PRO A 124 -12.45 -0.93 -22.65
C PRO A 124 -12.54 -2.31 -21.98
N HIS A 125 -11.63 -3.22 -22.32
CA HIS A 125 -11.59 -4.56 -21.72
C HIS A 125 -11.23 -4.49 -20.23
N ILE A 126 -10.24 -3.65 -19.86
CA ILE A 126 -9.85 -3.43 -18.46
C ILE A 126 -11.02 -2.85 -17.64
N ILE A 127 -11.73 -1.87 -18.19
CA ILE A 127 -12.90 -1.27 -17.54
C ILE A 127 -13.96 -2.34 -17.24
N LEU A 128 -14.32 -3.14 -18.24
CA LEU A 128 -15.31 -4.19 -18.09
C LEU A 128 -14.87 -5.25 -17.07
N SER A 129 -13.65 -5.76 -17.23
CA SER A 129 -13.04 -6.79 -16.38
C SER A 129 -13.01 -6.38 -14.89
N CYS A 130 -12.53 -5.18 -14.59
CA CYS A 130 -12.41 -4.73 -13.19
C CYS A 130 -13.74 -4.29 -12.55
N SER A 131 -14.77 -3.97 -13.35
CA SER A 131 -16.07 -3.49 -12.84
C SER A 131 -17.14 -4.57 -12.72
N ILE A 132 -16.93 -5.75 -13.33
CA ILE A 132 -17.93 -6.82 -13.33
C ILE A 132 -18.12 -7.46 -11.95
N GLY A 133 -17.15 -7.35 -11.05
CA GLY A 133 -17.19 -8.01 -9.75
C GLY A 133 -16.19 -7.44 -8.74
N PRO A 134 -16.18 -8.01 -7.52
CA PRO A 134 -15.24 -7.61 -6.49
C PRO A 134 -13.81 -8.02 -6.86
N LEU A 135 -12.85 -7.19 -6.49
CA LEU A 135 -11.42 -7.39 -6.68
C LEU A 135 -10.68 -7.09 -5.37
N MET A 136 -9.47 -7.62 -5.22
CA MET A 136 -8.67 -7.42 -4.00
C MET A 136 -7.49 -6.49 -4.29
N VAL A 137 -7.35 -5.44 -3.48
CA VAL A 137 -6.24 -4.49 -3.52
C VAL A 137 -5.34 -4.73 -2.31
N LEU A 138 -4.04 -4.86 -2.55
CA LEU A 138 -3.00 -5.06 -1.56
C LEU A 138 -1.97 -3.93 -1.66
N VAL A 139 -1.47 -3.48 -0.49
CA VAL A 139 -0.23 -2.69 -0.39
C VAL A 139 0.88 -3.65 -0.01
N LEU A 140 1.83 -3.84 -0.92
CA LEU A 140 3.02 -4.66 -0.71
C LEU A 140 4.20 -3.78 -0.32
N ALA A 141 5.05 -4.24 0.59
CA ALA A 141 6.28 -3.57 0.99
C ALA A 141 7.48 -4.52 1.00
N GLY A 142 8.64 -4.00 0.63
CA GLY A 142 9.89 -4.77 0.60
C GLY A 142 10.98 -4.05 -0.19
N LEU A 143 12.18 -4.65 -0.21
CA LEU A 143 13.30 -4.13 -1.00
C LEU A 143 12.98 -4.25 -2.49
N ASN A 144 13.05 -3.14 -3.22
CA ASN A 144 12.69 -3.02 -4.64
C ASN A 144 11.31 -3.62 -4.95
N ALA A 145 10.33 -3.41 -4.06
CA ALA A 145 9.02 -4.05 -4.13
C ALA A 145 8.30 -3.84 -5.46
N ILE A 146 8.45 -2.67 -6.09
CA ILE A 146 7.81 -2.37 -7.38
C ILE A 146 8.34 -3.30 -8.47
N GLU A 147 9.66 -3.37 -8.63
CA GLU A 147 10.29 -4.20 -9.65
C GLU A 147 10.08 -5.69 -9.36
N ARG A 148 10.20 -6.12 -8.10
CA ARG A 148 9.94 -7.52 -7.72
C ARG A 148 8.51 -7.94 -8.05
N TRP A 149 7.52 -7.13 -7.70
CA TRP A 149 6.13 -7.43 -8.03
C TRP A 149 5.89 -7.44 -9.54
N LYS A 150 6.46 -6.48 -10.29
CA LYS A 150 6.40 -6.49 -11.76
C LYS A 150 7.04 -7.73 -12.36
N GLN A 151 8.12 -8.26 -11.78
CA GLN A 151 8.75 -9.50 -12.26
C GLN A 151 7.90 -10.73 -11.96
N MET A 152 7.23 -10.78 -10.80
CA MET A 152 6.30 -11.87 -10.45
C MET A 152 5.10 -11.94 -11.39
N VAL A 153 4.51 -10.79 -11.74
CA VAL A 153 3.36 -10.65 -12.65
C VAL A 153 3.78 -10.72 -14.12
N GLY A 154 4.93 -10.14 -14.44
CA GLY A 154 5.45 -9.93 -15.78
C GLY A 154 6.21 -11.13 -16.37
N PRO A 155 7.17 -10.92 -17.28
CA PRO A 155 7.68 -11.96 -18.20
C PRO A 155 8.44 -13.11 -17.53
N TYR A 156 8.96 -12.92 -16.31
CA TYR A 156 9.64 -13.97 -15.54
C TYR A 156 8.66 -14.93 -14.83
N ARG A 157 7.38 -14.55 -14.71
CA ARG A 157 6.20 -15.37 -14.37
C ARG A 157 6.38 -16.39 -13.25
N VAL A 158 6.47 -15.90 -12.00
CA VAL A 158 6.18 -16.78 -10.85
C VAL A 158 4.69 -17.13 -10.84
N LEU A 159 3.80 -16.15 -11.07
CA LEU A 159 2.36 -16.36 -11.14
C LEU A 159 1.92 -16.57 -12.60
N ARG A 160 2.01 -17.82 -13.08
CA ARG A 160 1.60 -18.15 -14.45
C ARG A 160 0.08 -18.15 -14.61
N GLU A 161 -0.38 -17.59 -15.72
CA GLU A 161 -1.78 -17.66 -16.18
C GLU A 161 -2.32 -19.10 -16.22
N GLU A 162 -1.46 -20.06 -16.55
CA GLU A 162 -1.75 -21.51 -16.53
C GLU A 162 -2.20 -22.01 -15.15
N TRP A 163 -1.83 -21.33 -14.07
CA TRP A 163 -2.26 -21.66 -12.70
C TRP A 163 -3.68 -21.17 -12.43
N PHE A 164 -4.06 -20.04 -13.03
CA PHE A 164 -5.39 -19.46 -12.92
C PHE A 164 -6.38 -20.10 -13.91
N PHE A 165 -5.91 -20.53 -15.09
CA PHE A 165 -6.78 -21.10 -16.13
C PHE A 165 -6.14 -22.30 -16.86
N PRO A 166 -5.88 -23.44 -16.17
CA PRO A 166 -5.18 -24.59 -16.74
C PRO A 166 -5.89 -25.24 -17.93
N TYR A 167 -7.20 -25.00 -18.07
CA TYR A 167 -8.03 -25.55 -19.14
C TYR A 167 -8.44 -24.52 -20.19
N SER A 168 -7.95 -23.28 -20.10
CA SER A 168 -8.24 -22.28 -21.12
C SER A 168 -7.73 -22.76 -22.48
N VAL A 169 -8.48 -22.41 -23.52
CA VAL A 169 -8.04 -22.61 -24.91
C VAL A 169 -6.65 -21.98 -25.10
N ARG A 170 -6.40 -20.82 -24.49
CA ARG A 170 -5.10 -20.14 -24.52
C ARG A 170 -3.97 -21.01 -23.97
N THR A 171 -4.10 -21.55 -22.75
CA THR A 171 -3.12 -22.48 -22.15
C THR A 171 -2.97 -23.76 -22.95
N ARG A 172 -4.08 -24.30 -23.48
CA ARG A 172 -4.06 -25.56 -24.25
C ARG A 172 -3.39 -25.42 -25.62
N PHE A 173 -3.49 -24.25 -26.25
CA PHE A 173 -2.99 -24.00 -27.60
C PHE A 173 -1.76 -23.08 -27.65
N GLY A 174 -1.19 -22.67 -26.50
CA GLY A 174 0.05 -21.90 -26.42
C GLY A 174 -0.03 -20.52 -27.07
N ILE A 175 -1.20 -19.88 -27.04
CA ILE A 175 -1.41 -18.56 -27.67
C ILE A 175 -0.84 -17.48 -26.75
N GLU A 176 0.25 -16.83 -27.16
CA GLU A 176 1.00 -15.90 -26.30
C GLU A 176 0.60 -14.41 -26.41
N ASP A 177 -0.14 -14.01 -27.45
CA ASP A 177 -0.34 -12.59 -27.78
C ASP A 177 -1.60 -11.94 -27.14
N ASP A 178 -2.44 -12.72 -26.46
CA ASP A 178 -3.73 -12.28 -25.89
C ASP A 178 -3.88 -12.76 -24.44
N LYS A 179 -2.83 -12.53 -23.64
CA LYS A 179 -2.75 -13.02 -22.26
C LYS A 179 -3.63 -12.17 -21.35
N THR A 180 -4.47 -12.84 -20.58
CA THR A 180 -5.42 -12.18 -19.69
C THR A 180 -4.64 -11.53 -18.54
N ASP A 181 -4.60 -10.20 -18.56
CA ASP A 181 -4.04 -9.39 -17.47
C ASP A 181 -4.97 -9.49 -16.25
N VAL A 182 -4.74 -10.50 -15.38
CA VAL A 182 -5.56 -10.75 -14.17
C VAL A 182 -4.95 -10.18 -12.89
N LEU A 183 -3.73 -9.66 -12.95
CA LEU A 183 -3.01 -9.07 -11.83
C LEU A 183 -2.43 -7.71 -12.25
N HIS A 184 -2.72 -6.66 -11.48
CA HIS A 184 -2.12 -5.34 -11.69
C HIS A 184 -0.84 -5.15 -10.89
N ALA A 185 0.14 -4.48 -11.49
CA ALA A 185 1.33 -3.97 -10.83
C ALA A 185 1.50 -2.48 -11.17
N SER A 186 1.78 -1.65 -10.15
CA SER A 186 2.11 -0.23 -10.38
C SER A 186 3.35 -0.09 -11.26
N GLU A 187 3.31 0.83 -12.23
CA GLU A 187 4.41 0.98 -13.20
C GLU A 187 5.71 1.51 -12.57
N ASN A 188 5.58 2.46 -11.64
CA ASN A 188 6.69 3.14 -10.97
C ASN A 188 6.25 3.68 -9.59
N LEU A 189 7.18 4.31 -8.87
CA LEU A 189 6.95 4.81 -7.51
C LEU A 189 5.85 5.88 -7.44
N VAL A 190 5.77 6.76 -8.44
CA VAL A 190 4.74 7.82 -8.49
C VAL A 190 3.37 7.19 -8.70
N ALA A 191 3.25 6.24 -9.63
CA ALA A 191 2.01 5.50 -9.87
C ALA A 191 1.58 4.73 -8.60
N SER A 192 2.51 4.00 -7.97
CA SER A 192 2.25 3.28 -6.72
C SER A 192 1.72 4.21 -5.61
N ASN A 193 2.33 5.38 -5.41
CA ASN A 193 1.88 6.33 -4.40
C ASN A 193 0.48 6.89 -4.70
N ASN A 194 0.19 7.19 -5.97
CA ASN A 194 -1.12 7.68 -6.40
C ASN A 194 -2.21 6.62 -6.21
N GLU A 195 -1.96 5.40 -6.68
CA GLU A 195 -2.86 4.26 -6.51
C GLU A 195 -3.09 3.94 -5.02
N ASN A 196 -2.04 3.96 -4.22
CA ASN A 196 -2.15 3.74 -2.77
C ASN A 196 -3.01 4.81 -2.10
N ARG A 197 -2.79 6.09 -2.43
CA ARG A 197 -3.64 7.18 -1.92
C ARG A 197 -5.09 7.05 -2.37
N TYR A 198 -5.33 6.56 -3.59
CA TYR A 198 -6.67 6.31 -4.11
C TYR A 198 -7.39 5.21 -3.32
N PHE A 199 -6.76 4.06 -3.14
CA PHE A 199 -7.38 2.92 -2.47
C PHE A 199 -7.36 3.02 -0.94
N PHE A 200 -6.36 3.66 -0.34
CA PHE A 200 -6.16 3.77 1.10
C PHE A 200 -6.00 5.23 1.54
N PRO A 201 -7.02 6.08 1.35
CA PRO A 201 -6.92 7.53 1.63
C PRO A 201 -6.72 7.87 3.12
N ARG A 202 -7.03 6.93 4.01
CA ARG A 202 -6.80 7.05 5.47
C ARG A 202 -5.43 6.50 5.90
N SER A 203 -4.70 5.86 4.99
CA SER A 203 -3.34 5.40 5.32
C SER A 203 -2.39 6.58 5.30
N ILE A 204 -1.65 6.76 6.39
CA ILE A 204 -0.58 7.75 6.46
C ILE A 204 0.63 7.10 5.78
N LEU A 205 0.91 7.51 4.55
CA LEU A 205 2.10 7.07 3.82
C LEU A 205 3.27 7.96 4.21
N GLU A 206 3.86 7.72 5.38
CA GLU A 206 5.14 8.34 5.71
C GLU A 206 6.20 7.87 4.70
N PRO A 207 7.10 8.77 4.25
CA PRO A 207 8.19 8.37 3.40
C PRO A 207 9.04 7.34 4.15
N ILE A 208 9.42 6.27 3.46
CA ILE A 208 10.32 5.28 4.02
C ILE A 208 11.73 5.83 3.85
N LEU A 209 12.26 6.44 4.90
CA LEU A 209 13.56 7.09 4.89
C LEU A 209 14.61 6.10 5.42
N CYS A 210 15.48 5.64 4.53
CA CYS A 210 16.57 4.72 4.88
C CYS A 210 17.91 5.46 5.08
N ASP A 211 18.01 6.71 4.60
CA ASP A 211 19.23 7.51 4.68
C ASP A 211 19.13 8.52 5.82
N GLU A 212 20.12 8.57 6.71
CA GLU A 212 20.12 9.47 7.88
C GLU A 212 19.92 10.93 7.50
N GLU A 213 20.57 11.39 6.42
CA GLU A 213 20.42 12.76 5.92
C GLU A 213 18.96 13.06 5.54
N LYS A 214 18.28 12.13 4.86
CA LYS A 214 16.88 12.30 4.48
C LYS A 214 15.95 12.28 5.69
N VAL A 215 16.28 11.50 6.73
CA VAL A 215 15.55 11.51 8.01
C VAL A 215 15.67 12.87 8.67
N ILE A 216 16.88 13.43 8.76
CA ILE A 216 17.13 14.74 9.35
C ILE A 216 16.36 15.83 8.59
N ASP A 217 16.43 15.82 7.26
CA ASP A 217 15.70 16.78 6.42
C ASP A 217 14.19 16.68 6.65
N TYR A 218 13.63 15.47 6.62
CA TYR A 218 12.20 15.26 6.86
C TYR A 218 11.76 15.73 8.23
N LEU A 219 12.51 15.38 9.28
CA LEU A 219 12.22 15.83 10.64
C LEU A 219 12.26 17.36 10.71
N SER A 220 13.26 17.99 10.11
CA SER A 220 13.41 19.45 10.11
C SER A 220 12.27 20.16 9.39
N LEU A 221 11.82 19.64 8.24
CA LEU A 221 10.85 20.27 7.36
C LEU A 221 9.40 20.03 7.79
N HIS A 222 9.10 18.86 8.36
CA HIS A 222 7.71 18.42 8.55
C HIS A 222 7.31 18.17 10.01
N VAL A 223 8.27 17.83 10.89
CA VAL A 223 7.96 17.37 12.26
C VAL A 223 8.36 18.41 13.30
N ASN A 224 9.61 18.89 13.24
CA ASN A 224 10.25 19.64 14.31
C ASN A 224 9.55 20.95 14.62
N GLU A 225 9.08 21.68 13.60
CA GLU A 225 8.41 22.98 13.83
C GLU A 225 7.15 22.83 14.68
N THR A 226 6.26 21.92 14.30
CA THR A 226 5.00 21.64 15.00
C THR A 226 5.25 20.99 16.36
N LEU A 227 6.17 20.03 16.41
CA LEU A 227 6.51 19.33 17.65
C LEU A 227 7.12 20.29 18.68
N LEU A 228 8.01 21.19 18.28
CA LEU A 228 8.62 22.17 19.19
C LEU A 228 7.58 23.11 19.80
N LYS A 229 6.59 23.56 19.01
CA LYS A 229 5.47 24.37 19.51
C LYS A 229 4.65 23.61 20.55
N GLY A 230 4.29 22.35 20.26
CA GLY A 230 3.56 21.50 21.21
C GLY A 230 4.33 21.23 22.50
N LEU A 231 5.61 20.88 22.39
CA LEU A 231 6.49 20.69 23.56
C LEU A 231 6.62 21.96 24.40
N THR A 232 6.71 23.13 23.74
CA THR A 232 6.73 24.43 24.42
C THR A 232 5.44 24.67 25.21
N GLU A 233 4.28 24.30 24.67
CA GLU A 233 2.99 24.41 25.37
C GLU A 233 2.89 23.48 26.58
N ILE A 234 3.36 22.23 26.49
CA ILE A 234 3.43 21.33 27.65
C ILE A 234 4.24 21.94 28.78
N VAL A 235 5.41 22.51 28.48
CA VAL A 235 6.30 23.09 29.50
C VAL A 235 5.64 24.29 30.20
N LYS A 236 4.82 25.06 29.48
CA LYS A 236 4.05 26.18 30.04
C LYS A 236 2.91 25.71 30.94
N VAL A 237 2.09 24.78 30.46
CA VAL A 237 0.85 24.35 31.14
C VAL A 237 1.13 23.37 32.27
N LYS A 238 2.16 22.52 32.12
CA LYS A 238 2.52 21.42 33.03
C LYS A 238 1.31 20.52 33.36
N PRO A 239 0.66 19.93 32.35
CA PRO A 239 -0.50 19.06 32.54
C PRO A 239 -0.13 17.80 33.34
N ILE A 240 -1.14 17.20 33.97
CA ILE A 240 -0.99 15.95 34.74
C ILE A 240 -0.53 14.81 33.83
N ASP A 241 -1.05 14.75 32.60
CA ASP A 241 -0.62 13.81 31.57
C ASP A 241 -0.03 14.58 30.37
N PRO A 242 1.31 14.74 30.31
CA PRO A 242 1.97 15.47 29.24
C PRO A 242 1.90 14.77 27.88
N VAL A 243 1.81 13.44 27.84
CA VAL A 243 1.79 12.68 26.58
C VAL A 243 0.42 12.82 25.92
N MET A 244 -0.65 12.59 26.68
CA MET A 244 -2.01 12.78 26.16
C MET A 244 -2.27 14.22 25.76
N HIS A 245 -1.80 15.18 26.56
CA HIS A 245 -1.93 16.60 26.23
C HIS A 245 -1.19 16.97 24.94
N LEU A 246 0.03 16.45 24.72
CA LEU A 246 0.76 16.67 23.48
C LEU A 246 0.02 16.07 22.29
N ALA A 247 -0.50 14.85 22.42
CA ALA A 247 -1.21 14.16 21.34
C ALA A 247 -2.46 14.95 20.91
N GLU A 248 -3.27 15.38 21.87
CA GLU A 248 -4.43 16.24 21.61
C GLU A 248 -4.01 17.57 20.97
N TRP A 249 -2.96 18.21 21.49
CA TRP A 249 -2.45 19.45 20.94
C TRP A 249 -2.00 19.31 19.49
N LEU A 250 -1.26 18.24 19.16
CA LEU A 250 -0.79 17.95 17.80
C LEU A 250 -1.95 17.69 16.84
N LEU A 251 -2.98 16.96 17.28
CA LEU A 251 -4.19 16.74 16.49
C LEU A 251 -4.94 18.04 16.20
N MET A 252 -5.01 18.94 17.19
CA MET A 252 -5.69 20.24 17.03
C MET A 252 -4.89 21.25 16.22
N ASN A 253 -3.57 21.13 16.17
CA ASN A 253 -2.66 22.09 15.54
C ASN A 253 -1.90 21.49 14.35
N ASN A 254 -2.47 20.49 13.69
CA ASN A 254 -1.88 19.87 12.52
C ASN A 254 -1.95 20.81 11.30
N PRO A 255 -0.82 21.34 10.78
CA PRO A 255 -0.82 22.31 9.67
C PRO A 255 -1.28 21.69 8.34
N TYR A 256 -1.33 20.36 8.24
CA TYR A 256 -1.74 19.64 7.03
C TYR A 256 -3.19 19.16 7.08
N GLN A 257 -3.92 19.46 8.16
CA GLN A 257 -5.34 19.14 8.28
C GLN A 257 -6.18 20.40 8.10
N PRO A 258 -7.16 20.43 7.17
CA PRO A 258 -7.99 21.60 6.98
C PRO A 258 -8.85 21.85 8.22
N HIS A 259 -8.73 23.05 8.79
CA HIS A 259 -9.64 23.53 9.82
C HIS A 259 -10.88 24.11 9.13
N PHE A 260 -12.04 23.51 9.36
CA PHE A 260 -13.29 24.09 8.91
C PHE A 260 -13.57 25.35 9.75
N PRO A 261 -13.76 26.53 9.13
CA PRO A 261 -14.22 27.69 9.87
C PRO A 261 -15.58 27.36 10.50
N GLY A 262 -15.68 27.52 11.82
CA GLY A 262 -16.92 27.24 12.55
C GLY A 262 -18.07 28.11 12.05
N LEU A 263 -19.22 27.46 11.81
CA LEU A 263 -20.51 28.03 11.42
C LEU A 263 -20.49 28.87 10.14
N ILE A 264 -20.83 28.24 9.01
CA ILE A 264 -21.42 28.96 7.88
C ILE A 264 -22.74 29.55 8.41
N PRO A 265 -22.95 30.87 8.43
CA PRO A 265 -24.26 31.42 8.74
C PRO A 265 -25.24 30.87 7.69
N LEU A 266 -26.21 30.09 8.13
CA LEU A 266 -27.33 29.69 7.28
C LEU A 266 -27.97 30.99 6.77
N ALA A 267 -27.91 31.20 5.46
CA ALA A 267 -28.61 32.32 4.84
C ALA A 267 -30.10 32.19 5.20
N PRO A 268 -30.76 33.28 5.65
CA PRO A 268 -32.19 33.22 5.91
C PRO A 268 -32.92 32.92 4.59
N THR A 269 -33.76 31.90 4.62
CA THR A 269 -34.70 31.50 3.56
C THR A 269 -35.71 32.58 3.25
#